data_AF-A0A3B3ZWQ9-F1
#
_entry.id   AF-A0A3B3ZWQ9-F1
#
_cell.length_a   1.000
_cell.length_b   1.000
_cell.length_c   1.000
_cell.angle_alpha   90.00
_cell.angle_beta   90.00
_cell.angle_gamma   90.00
#
_symmetry.space_group_name_H-M   'P 1'
#
loop_
_entity.id
_entity.type
_entity.pdbx_description
1 polymer ?
#
loop_
_entity_poly.entity_id
_entity_poly.type
_entity_poly.pdbx_seq_one_letter_code
_entity_poly.pdbx_strand_id
1 'polypeptide(L)'
;MAPTLTTAFARRWWMAVTAIIENLLFSAVLLGWGSLLIMLKSEGFYSYLYKPQLDMSCLTKKTVHAMKPLLPPNGPLKMNGWLICKEQDEMLNLAFTVGSFLLSAITLPLGIVMDKYGPRKLRLLGSTCFGLSCLMIAYGAYKPNELSVLIFIALTFNGFGGMCMTFTSLTLPNMFGDLRSTFIALMIGSYASSAVTFPGVKVIYDLNISFITILVVWAACAGLVFLNCFFNWPLEPFPGPEDMDYSLKMMEHDMTPQQCAKIIKPLKTQSFLKSVVSPIFLLSAVTMSVTQLRLLFYMGAMNSVLESLTDDLNTVSLYSSIFGVLQLLCLMTTPVERHVCLYLSVLCLFVKILTLTLFCRDVVSTEERRRNAGTERHRK
;
A
#
# COMPACT_ATOMS: atom_id res chain seq x y z
N MET A 1 14.10 -2.77 -27.83
CA MET A 1 14.76 -1.50 -27.43
C MET A 1 13.84 -0.77 -26.46
N ALA A 2 14.35 -0.15 -25.39
CA ALA A 2 13.51 0.66 -24.51
C ALA A 2 13.00 1.92 -25.26
N PRO A 3 11.74 2.35 -25.07
CA PRO A 3 11.24 3.56 -25.69
C PRO A 3 11.94 4.79 -25.12
N THR A 4 12.11 5.80 -25.95
CA THR A 4 12.58 7.13 -25.52
C THR A 4 11.53 7.80 -24.62
N LEU A 5 11.96 8.79 -23.83
CA LEU A 5 11.05 9.60 -23.02
C LEU A 5 9.96 10.28 -23.89
N THR A 6 10.31 10.75 -25.09
CA THR A 6 9.35 11.34 -26.05
C THR A 6 8.27 10.35 -26.49
N THR A 7 8.65 9.10 -26.77
CA THR A 7 7.69 8.03 -27.13
C THR A 7 6.79 7.69 -25.95
N ALA A 8 7.34 7.65 -24.73
CA ALA A 8 6.55 7.45 -23.51
C ALA A 8 5.55 8.60 -23.30
N PHE A 9 5.96 9.85 -23.53
CA PHE A 9 5.07 11.02 -23.49
C PHE A 9 3.90 10.93 -24.49
N ALA A 10 4.15 10.46 -25.71
CA ALA A 10 3.09 10.22 -26.68
C ALA A 10 2.08 9.16 -26.21
N ARG A 11 2.53 8.20 -25.38
CA ARG A 11 1.71 7.10 -24.84
C ARG A 11 1.23 7.33 -23.40
N ARG A 12 1.39 8.55 -22.86
CA ARG A 12 1.14 8.86 -21.44
C ARG A 12 -0.25 8.45 -20.95
N TRP A 13 -1.29 8.61 -21.77
CA TRP A 13 -2.66 8.24 -21.41
C TRP A 13 -2.84 6.73 -21.26
N TRP A 14 -2.30 5.95 -22.20
CA TRP A 14 -2.27 4.49 -22.09
C TRP A 14 -1.54 4.08 -20.81
N MET A 15 -0.33 4.62 -20.59
CA MET A 15 0.48 4.31 -19.42
C MET A 15 -0.25 4.66 -18.12
N ALA A 16 -0.97 5.79 -18.06
CA ALA A 16 -1.70 6.21 -16.87
C ALA A 16 -2.88 5.30 -16.57
N VAL A 17 -3.69 4.97 -17.58
CA VAL A 17 -4.82 4.04 -17.42
C VAL A 17 -4.33 2.66 -17.02
N THR A 18 -3.33 2.12 -17.71
CA THR A 18 -2.76 0.82 -17.35
C THR A 18 -2.15 0.85 -15.96
N ALA A 19 -1.45 1.91 -15.55
CA ALA A 19 -0.84 1.98 -14.22
C ALA A 19 -1.89 2.02 -13.10
N ILE A 20 -3.05 2.66 -13.30
CA ILE A 20 -4.17 2.62 -12.35
C ILE A 20 -4.72 1.20 -12.24
N ILE A 21 -4.97 0.52 -13.37
CA ILE A 21 -5.48 -0.86 -13.39
C ILE A 21 -4.46 -1.82 -12.77
N GLU A 22 -3.18 -1.66 -13.12
CA GLU A 22 -2.08 -2.47 -12.63
C GLU A 22 -1.91 -2.29 -11.12
N ASN A 23 -2.00 -1.06 -10.61
CA ASN A 23 -2.01 -0.83 -9.17
C ASN A 23 -3.24 -1.49 -8.53
N LEU A 24 -4.43 -1.31 -9.10
CA LEU A 24 -5.65 -1.90 -8.54
C LEU A 24 -5.54 -3.43 -8.41
N LEU A 25 -4.96 -4.11 -9.40
CA LEU A 25 -4.96 -5.58 -9.47
C LEU A 25 -3.70 -6.25 -8.92
N PHE A 26 -2.57 -5.54 -8.78
CA PHE A 26 -1.27 -6.16 -8.48
C PHE A 26 -0.45 -5.44 -7.40
N SER A 27 -0.95 -4.36 -6.78
CA SER A 27 -0.17 -3.64 -5.76
C SER A 27 -0.35 -4.15 -4.33
N ALA A 28 -1.35 -3.68 -3.61
CA ALA A 28 -1.58 -3.92 -2.19
C ALA A 28 -2.69 -4.96 -1.95
N VAL A 29 -2.72 -6.01 -2.78
CA VAL A 29 -3.80 -7.00 -2.75
C VAL A 29 -3.90 -7.69 -1.39
N LEU A 30 -2.78 -7.81 -0.65
CA LEU A 30 -2.75 -8.30 0.73
C LEU A 30 -3.68 -7.52 1.67
N LEU A 31 -4.03 -6.27 1.39
CA LEU A 31 -5.05 -5.54 2.13
C LEU A 31 -6.45 -6.17 2.04
N GLY A 32 -6.68 -7.11 1.11
CA GLY A 32 -7.88 -7.94 1.00
C GLY A 32 -7.76 -9.30 1.71
N TRP A 33 -6.79 -9.45 2.62
CA TRP A 33 -6.38 -10.74 3.22
C TRP A 33 -7.54 -11.62 3.69
N GLY A 34 -8.58 -11.03 4.31
CA GLY A 34 -9.69 -11.80 4.86
C GLY A 34 -10.34 -12.77 3.86
N SER A 35 -10.49 -12.37 2.60
CA SER A 35 -11.01 -13.24 1.54
C SER A 35 -10.01 -14.32 1.12
N LEU A 36 -8.72 -14.00 1.03
CA LEU A 36 -7.67 -14.97 0.69
C LEU A 36 -7.51 -16.02 1.80
N LEU A 37 -7.54 -15.61 3.07
CA LEU A 37 -7.43 -16.50 4.22
C LEU A 37 -8.51 -17.59 4.16
N ILE A 38 -9.75 -17.21 3.87
CA ILE A 38 -10.89 -18.11 3.70
C ILE A 38 -10.64 -19.11 2.56
N MET A 39 -10.16 -18.64 1.40
CA MET A 39 -9.82 -19.52 0.27
C MET A 39 -8.67 -20.49 0.62
N LEU A 40 -7.61 -20.03 1.27
CA LEU A 40 -6.47 -20.86 1.67
C LEU A 40 -6.89 -21.98 2.65
N LYS A 41 -7.76 -21.67 3.62
CA LYS A 41 -8.34 -22.69 4.51
C LYS A 41 -9.15 -23.72 3.72
N SER A 42 -9.94 -23.26 2.74
CA SER A 42 -10.76 -24.14 1.90
C SER A 42 -9.95 -25.05 0.96
N GLU A 43 -8.71 -24.67 0.65
CA GLU A 43 -7.73 -25.46 -0.11
C GLU A 43 -6.86 -26.35 0.80
N GLY A 44 -7.08 -26.33 2.11
CA GLY A 44 -6.40 -27.20 3.06
C GLY A 44 -5.01 -26.73 3.51
N PHE A 45 -4.63 -25.47 3.28
CA PHE A 45 -3.33 -24.97 3.73
C PHE A 45 -3.19 -25.15 5.25
N TYR A 46 -2.12 -25.80 5.69
CA TYR A 46 -1.85 -26.15 7.10
C TYR A 46 -2.94 -26.97 7.81
N SER A 47 -3.84 -27.65 7.09
CA SER A 47 -4.86 -28.49 7.74
C SER A 47 -4.27 -29.63 8.58
N TYR A 48 -3.02 -30.04 8.28
CA TYR A 48 -2.27 -31.04 9.03
C TYR A 48 -1.87 -30.59 10.45
N LEU A 49 -1.93 -29.28 10.75
CA LEU A 49 -1.69 -28.77 12.10
C LEU A 49 -2.84 -29.05 13.05
N TYR A 50 -4.00 -29.45 12.53
CA TYR A 50 -5.13 -29.87 13.35
C TYR A 50 -4.70 -31.04 14.25
N LYS A 51 -4.62 -30.78 15.55
CA LYS A 51 -4.46 -31.80 16.57
C LYS A 51 -5.83 -32.00 17.23
N PRO A 52 -6.41 -33.21 17.21
CA PRO A 52 -7.58 -33.46 18.05
C PRO A 52 -7.17 -33.17 19.50
N GLN A 53 -7.83 -32.22 20.15
CA GLN A 53 -7.61 -31.93 21.56
C GLN A 53 -7.96 -33.19 22.37
N LEU A 54 -6.92 -33.92 22.76
CA LEU A 54 -7.00 -34.86 23.86
C LEU A 54 -6.79 -34.02 25.12
N ASP A 55 -7.88 -33.60 25.75
CA ASP A 55 -7.83 -32.81 26.98
C ASP A 55 -7.25 -33.69 28.11
N MET A 56 -5.92 -33.67 28.26
CA MET A 56 -5.17 -34.40 29.29
C MET A 56 -5.02 -33.55 30.55
N SER A 57 -6.01 -32.73 30.88
CA SER A 57 -6.06 -31.91 32.10
C SER A 57 -6.85 -32.57 33.25
N CYS A 58 -7.36 -33.79 33.06
CA CYS A 58 -8.04 -34.59 34.08
C CYS A 58 -7.43 -35.99 34.29
N LEU A 59 -6.10 -36.11 34.32
CA LEU A 59 -5.44 -37.36 34.71
C LEU A 59 -4.80 -37.31 36.10
N THR A 60 -5.64 -37.11 37.11
CA THR A 60 -5.37 -37.64 38.45
C THR A 60 -6.57 -38.46 38.91
N LYS A 61 -6.41 -39.78 38.71
CA LYS A 61 -7.19 -40.92 39.23
C LYS A 61 -8.38 -41.43 38.39
N LYS A 62 -8.12 -42.65 37.91
CA LYS A 62 -8.99 -43.82 37.69
C LYS A 62 -9.67 -43.98 36.31
N THR A 63 -9.56 -45.24 35.89
CA THR A 63 -10.31 -46.02 34.89
C THR A 63 -10.01 -45.79 33.41
N VAL A 64 -9.37 -46.82 32.86
CA VAL A 64 -9.33 -47.18 31.43
C VAL A 64 -10.77 -47.32 30.92
N HIS A 65 -11.30 -46.27 30.32
CA HIS A 65 -12.34 -46.35 29.30
C HIS A 65 -11.89 -45.51 28.12
N ALA A 66 -12.01 -46.07 26.92
CA ALA A 66 -11.57 -45.47 25.67
C ALA A 66 -11.97 -43.99 25.60
N MET A 67 -10.97 -43.11 25.60
CA MET A 67 -11.16 -41.67 25.63
C MET A 67 -11.63 -41.23 24.25
N LYS A 68 -12.93 -40.95 24.14
CA LYS A 68 -13.52 -40.29 22.98
C LYS A 68 -12.99 -38.84 22.98
N PRO A 69 -12.46 -38.31 21.87
CA PRO A 69 -12.04 -36.92 21.81
C PRO A 69 -13.20 -36.02 22.22
N LEU A 70 -12.95 -35.03 23.08
CA LEU A 70 -13.89 -33.95 23.37
C LEU A 70 -14.00 -33.08 22.11
N LEU A 71 -14.82 -33.53 21.16
CA LEU A 71 -15.25 -32.72 20.04
C LEU A 71 -16.01 -31.50 20.61
N PRO A 72 -15.86 -30.30 20.03
CA PRO A 72 -16.78 -29.19 20.28
C PRO A 72 -18.24 -29.67 20.10
N PRO A 73 -19.24 -29.05 20.76
CA PRO A 73 -20.64 -29.49 20.67
C PRO A 73 -21.18 -29.60 19.22
N ASN A 74 -20.51 -28.99 18.24
CA ASN A 74 -20.84 -29.02 16.81
C ASN A 74 -19.88 -29.87 15.94
N GLY A 75 -19.06 -30.74 16.53
CA GLY A 75 -18.02 -31.47 15.82
C GLY A 75 -16.87 -30.59 15.34
N PRO A 76 -15.86 -31.16 14.64
CA PRO A 76 -14.76 -30.35 14.13
C PRO A 76 -15.28 -29.47 13.00
N LEU A 77 -15.05 -28.16 13.11
CA LEU A 77 -15.34 -27.22 12.03
C LEU A 77 -14.57 -27.66 10.77
N LYS A 78 -15.29 -27.72 9.65
CA LYS A 78 -14.74 -28.09 8.36
C LYS A 78 -15.05 -27.04 7.32
N MET A 79 -14.11 -26.82 6.40
CA MET A 79 -14.27 -25.96 5.24
C MET A 79 -13.84 -26.71 3.99
N ASN A 80 -14.77 -26.91 3.04
CA ASN A 80 -14.56 -27.74 1.84
C ASN A 80 -13.93 -29.13 2.14
N GLY A 81 -14.34 -29.75 3.25
CA GLY A 81 -13.85 -31.08 3.66
C GLY A 81 -12.56 -31.07 4.49
N TRP A 82 -11.87 -29.93 4.60
CA TRP A 82 -10.66 -29.75 5.42
C TRP A 82 -10.99 -29.33 6.84
N LEU A 83 -10.23 -29.84 7.81
CA LEU A 83 -10.34 -29.45 9.22
C LEU A 83 -9.72 -28.06 9.42
N ILE A 84 -10.42 -27.19 10.15
CA ILE A 84 -9.91 -25.88 10.53
C ILE A 84 -9.56 -25.81 12.02
N CYS A 85 -8.48 -25.12 12.38
CA CYS A 85 -8.07 -24.90 13.77
C CYS A 85 -7.40 -23.54 13.98
N LYS A 86 -7.22 -23.16 15.24
CA LYS A 86 -6.61 -21.89 15.61
C LYS A 86 -5.14 -21.81 15.18
N GLU A 87 -4.38 -22.90 15.27
CA GLU A 87 -2.97 -22.95 14.91
C GLU A 87 -2.76 -22.73 13.40
N GLN A 88 -3.70 -23.20 12.57
CA GLN A 88 -3.73 -22.93 11.13
C GLN A 88 -3.85 -21.42 10.86
N ASP A 89 -4.75 -20.74 11.57
CA ASP A 89 -4.97 -19.30 11.45
C ASP A 89 -3.76 -18.49 11.89
N GLU A 90 -3.14 -18.88 13.01
CA GLU A 90 -1.93 -18.23 13.53
C GLU A 90 -0.79 -18.33 12.51
N MET A 91 -0.58 -19.49 11.90
CA MET A 91 0.45 -19.68 10.87
C MET A 91 0.19 -18.89 9.59
N LEU A 92 -1.05 -18.86 9.11
CA LEU A 92 -1.43 -18.09 7.91
C LEU A 92 -1.34 -16.59 8.16
N ASN A 93 -1.79 -16.12 9.32
CA ASN A 93 -1.70 -14.70 9.71
C ASN A 93 -0.25 -14.26 9.93
N LEU A 94 0.64 -15.15 10.41
CA LEU A 94 2.07 -14.88 10.47
C LEU A 94 2.65 -14.69 9.08
N ALA A 95 2.31 -15.55 8.11
CA ALA A 95 2.76 -15.40 6.73
C ALA A 95 2.25 -14.10 6.09
N PHE A 96 0.98 -13.74 6.33
CA PHE A 96 0.41 -12.44 5.94
C PHE A 96 1.17 -11.27 6.56
N THR A 97 1.55 -11.37 7.83
CA THR A 97 2.31 -10.33 8.53
C THR A 97 3.68 -10.13 7.89
N VAL A 98 4.39 -11.21 7.52
CA VAL A 98 5.69 -11.13 6.83
C VAL A 98 5.56 -10.46 5.47
N GLY A 99 4.58 -10.87 4.66
CA GLY A 99 4.33 -10.26 3.34
C GLY A 99 3.95 -8.78 3.44
N SER A 100 3.07 -8.44 4.38
CA SER A 100 2.60 -7.06 4.58
C SER A 100 3.64 -6.15 5.24
N PHE A 101 4.51 -6.70 6.07
CA PHE A 101 5.67 -5.96 6.60
C PHE A 101 6.55 -5.46 5.46
N LEU A 102 6.78 -6.28 4.44
CA LEU A 102 7.53 -5.87 3.26
C LEU A 102 6.82 -4.78 2.46
N LEU A 103 5.49 -4.67 2.48
CA LEU A 103 4.81 -3.52 1.88
C LEU A 103 5.32 -2.18 2.46
N SER A 104 5.71 -2.16 3.73
CA SER A 104 6.16 -0.94 4.41
C SER A 104 7.69 -0.83 4.46
N ALA A 105 8.37 -1.88 4.88
CA ALA A 105 9.80 -1.85 5.22
C ALA A 105 10.72 -1.54 4.02
N ILE A 106 10.34 -2.00 2.82
CA ILE A 106 11.17 -1.83 1.62
C ILE A 106 10.99 -0.45 0.97
N THR A 107 10.05 0.37 1.46
CA THR A 107 9.73 1.68 0.87
C THR A 107 10.95 2.59 0.78
N LEU A 108 11.73 2.73 1.86
CA LEU A 108 12.92 3.58 1.87
C LEU A 108 14.04 3.01 0.97
N PRO A 109 14.41 1.72 1.08
CA PRO A 109 15.36 1.10 0.15
C PRO A 109 14.93 1.21 -1.31
N LEU A 110 13.65 0.97 -1.63
CA LEU A 110 13.10 1.09 -2.98
C LEU A 110 13.22 2.52 -3.49
N GLY A 111 12.96 3.54 -2.66
CA GLY A 111 13.16 4.94 -3.04
C GLY A 111 14.60 5.21 -3.51
N ILE A 112 15.60 4.81 -2.72
CA ILE A 112 17.02 4.98 -3.07
C ILE A 112 17.38 4.23 -4.37
N VAL A 113 16.89 2.99 -4.52
CA VAL A 113 17.12 2.17 -5.72
C VAL A 113 16.42 2.78 -6.93
N MET A 114 15.24 3.37 -6.76
CA MET A 114 14.46 4.02 -7.80
C MET A 114 15.15 5.27 -8.31
N ASP A 115 15.72 6.07 -7.42
CA ASP A 115 16.50 7.26 -7.78
C ASP A 115 17.76 6.89 -8.58
N LYS A 116 18.41 5.76 -8.26
CA LYS A 116 19.66 5.33 -8.92
C LYS A 116 19.44 4.57 -10.23
N TYR A 117 18.49 3.63 -10.26
CA TYR A 117 18.32 2.68 -11.36
C TYR A 117 17.12 2.97 -12.25
N GLY A 118 16.32 3.98 -11.89
CA GLY A 118 15.11 4.34 -12.60
C GLY A 118 13.97 3.35 -12.38
N PRO A 119 12.73 3.75 -12.68
CA PRO A 119 11.57 2.97 -12.29
C PRO A 119 11.30 1.75 -13.18
N ARG A 120 11.81 1.72 -14.42
CA ARG A 120 11.59 0.60 -15.36
C ARG A 120 12.13 -0.73 -14.82
N LYS A 121 13.37 -0.76 -14.31
CA LYS A 121 13.99 -2.01 -13.82
C LYS A 121 13.24 -2.56 -12.61
N LEU A 122 12.84 -1.67 -11.70
CA LEU A 122 12.04 -2.00 -10.52
C LEU A 122 10.66 -2.54 -10.89
N ARG A 123 10.00 -1.96 -11.90
CA ARG A 123 8.67 -2.42 -12.33
C ARG A 123 8.73 -3.79 -13.01
N LEU A 124 9.76 -4.06 -13.82
CA LEU A 124 9.99 -5.39 -14.41
C LEU A 124 10.26 -6.44 -13.32
N LEU A 125 11.14 -6.12 -12.36
CA LEU A 125 11.39 -7.00 -11.21
C LEU A 125 10.11 -7.24 -10.40
N GLY A 126 9.37 -6.18 -10.10
CA GLY A 126 8.14 -6.26 -9.29
C GLY A 126 7.05 -7.10 -9.92
N SER A 127 6.78 -6.91 -11.22
CA SER A 127 5.80 -7.73 -11.96
C SER A 127 6.22 -9.20 -12.04
N THR A 128 7.52 -9.49 -12.17
CA THR A 128 8.05 -10.86 -12.17
C THR A 128 7.89 -11.51 -10.79
N CYS A 129 8.25 -10.80 -9.71
CA CYS A 129 8.06 -11.27 -8.34
C CYS A 129 6.58 -11.52 -8.03
N PHE A 130 5.68 -10.64 -8.46
CA PHE A 130 4.25 -10.83 -8.26
C PHE A 130 3.73 -12.06 -9.03
N GLY A 131 4.09 -12.22 -10.31
CA GLY A 131 3.73 -13.41 -11.08
C GLY A 131 4.26 -14.71 -10.45
N LEU A 132 5.51 -14.71 -9.98
CA LEU A 132 6.10 -15.84 -9.27
C LEU A 132 5.36 -16.14 -7.96
N SER A 133 4.90 -15.11 -7.24
CA SER A 133 4.10 -15.29 -6.03
C SER A 133 2.81 -16.06 -6.32
N CYS A 134 2.07 -15.69 -7.36
CA CYS A 134 0.83 -16.38 -7.75
C CYS A 134 1.09 -17.84 -8.12
N LEU A 135 2.16 -18.11 -8.87
CA LEU A 135 2.55 -19.49 -9.21
C LEU A 135 2.97 -20.30 -7.98
N MET A 136 3.65 -19.69 -7.02
CA MET A 136 4.03 -20.34 -5.77
C MET A 136 2.81 -20.68 -4.91
N ILE A 137 1.82 -19.79 -4.80
CA ILE A 137 0.56 -20.09 -4.08
C ILE A 137 -0.18 -21.24 -4.79
N ALA A 138 -0.25 -21.21 -6.13
CA ALA A 138 -0.89 -22.25 -6.92
C ALA A 138 -0.20 -23.62 -6.74
N TYR A 139 1.14 -23.63 -6.72
CA TYR A 139 1.91 -24.85 -6.46
C TYR A 139 1.73 -25.35 -5.01
N GLY A 140 1.63 -24.44 -4.04
CA GLY A 140 1.27 -24.78 -2.66
C GLY A 140 -0.10 -25.46 -2.54
N ALA A 141 -1.10 -24.98 -3.29
CA ALA A 141 -2.45 -25.54 -3.32
C ALA A 141 -2.51 -26.93 -3.98
N TYR A 142 -1.57 -27.27 -4.87
CA TYR A 142 -1.52 -28.59 -5.49
C TYR A 142 -1.21 -29.72 -4.49
N LYS A 143 -0.33 -29.47 -3.50
CA LYS A 143 -0.03 -30.40 -2.40
C LYS A 143 0.05 -29.65 -1.05
N PRO A 144 -1.10 -29.31 -0.44
CA PRO A 144 -1.14 -28.43 0.72
C PRO A 144 -0.40 -29.02 1.93
N ASN A 145 -0.45 -30.34 2.17
CA ASN A 145 0.18 -30.94 3.36
C ASN A 145 1.72 -30.82 3.42
N GLU A 146 2.39 -30.73 2.26
CA GLU A 146 3.86 -30.65 2.19
C GLU A 146 4.33 -29.25 1.78
N LEU A 147 3.54 -28.55 0.94
CA LEU A 147 3.95 -27.29 0.31
C LEU A 147 3.31 -26.04 0.93
N SER A 148 2.47 -26.16 1.97
CA SER A 148 1.87 -24.99 2.64
C SER A 148 2.90 -23.95 3.10
N VAL A 149 4.11 -24.38 3.48
CA VAL A 149 5.21 -23.50 3.91
C VAL A 149 5.63 -22.50 2.82
N LEU A 150 5.41 -22.84 1.55
CA LEU A 150 5.73 -21.98 0.40
C LEU A 150 4.96 -20.64 0.45
N ILE A 151 3.84 -20.58 1.17
CA ILE A 151 3.05 -19.36 1.35
C ILE A 151 3.87 -18.21 1.95
N PHE A 152 4.86 -18.49 2.80
CA PHE A 152 5.73 -17.46 3.37
C PHE A 152 6.55 -16.74 2.30
N ILE A 153 7.16 -17.52 1.41
CA ILE A 153 7.97 -16.98 0.30
C ILE A 153 7.06 -16.31 -0.73
N ALA A 154 5.89 -16.92 -0.99
CA ALA A 154 4.94 -16.37 -1.94
C ALA A 154 4.42 -14.99 -1.49
N LEU A 155 3.94 -14.85 -0.25
CA LEU A 155 3.43 -13.58 0.26
C LEU A 155 4.54 -12.51 0.39
N THR A 156 5.77 -12.94 0.65
CA THR A 156 6.96 -12.07 0.61
C THR A 156 7.15 -11.47 -0.79
N PHE A 157 7.15 -12.30 -1.84
CA PHE A 157 7.26 -11.82 -3.21
C PHE A 157 6.04 -11.02 -3.67
N ASN A 158 4.85 -11.35 -3.16
CA ASN A 158 3.63 -10.60 -3.44
C ASN A 158 3.73 -9.16 -2.90
N GLY A 159 4.08 -9.01 -1.62
CA GLY A 159 4.27 -7.71 -0.99
C GLY A 159 5.40 -6.91 -1.63
N PHE A 160 6.55 -7.54 -1.88
CA PHE A 160 7.67 -6.87 -2.55
C PHE A 160 7.32 -6.41 -3.97
N GLY A 161 6.73 -7.30 -4.77
CA GLY A 161 6.31 -7.01 -6.14
C GLY A 161 5.27 -5.89 -6.21
N GLY A 162 4.31 -5.94 -5.30
CA GLY A 162 3.26 -4.95 -5.13
C GLY A 162 3.77 -3.54 -4.87
N MET A 163 4.73 -3.39 -3.95
CA MET A 163 5.34 -2.08 -3.69
C MET A 163 6.18 -1.58 -4.84
N CYS A 164 6.94 -2.46 -5.50
CA CYS A 164 7.71 -2.07 -6.67
C CYS A 164 6.80 -1.47 -7.76
N MET A 165 5.65 -2.08 -8.02
CA MET A 165 4.66 -1.54 -8.96
C MET A 165 4.09 -0.21 -8.49
N THR A 166 3.75 -0.08 -7.20
CA THR A 166 3.19 1.16 -6.63
C THR A 166 4.17 2.32 -6.73
N PHE A 167 5.39 2.15 -6.21
CA PHE A 167 6.40 3.22 -6.15
C PHE A 167 6.76 3.70 -7.55
N THR A 168 6.93 2.76 -8.48
CA THR A 168 7.19 3.12 -9.87
C THR A 168 5.99 3.88 -10.45
N SER A 169 4.75 3.40 -10.26
CA SER A 169 3.54 4.11 -10.72
C SER A 169 3.40 5.55 -10.18
N LEU A 170 3.89 5.84 -8.97
CA LEU A 170 3.86 7.19 -8.38
C LEU A 170 4.77 8.20 -9.09
N THR A 171 5.71 7.73 -9.93
CA THR A 171 6.57 8.62 -10.75
C THR A 171 5.91 9.05 -12.06
N LEU A 172 4.97 8.26 -12.58
CA LEU A 172 4.29 8.50 -13.85
C LEU A 172 3.50 9.83 -13.92
N PRO A 173 2.80 10.26 -12.85
CA PRO A 173 2.07 11.52 -12.87
C PRO A 173 2.91 12.76 -13.17
N ASN A 174 4.24 12.71 -13.03
CA ASN A 174 5.13 13.83 -13.37
C ASN A 174 4.98 14.28 -14.84
N MET A 175 4.49 13.41 -15.72
CA MET A 175 4.25 13.70 -17.14
C MET A 175 2.99 14.56 -17.41
N PHE A 176 2.17 14.82 -16.39
CA PHE A 176 0.84 15.40 -16.53
C PHE A 176 0.73 16.87 -16.08
N GLY A 177 1.84 17.56 -15.86
CA GLY A 177 1.85 19.00 -15.55
C GLY A 177 0.83 19.38 -14.48
N ASP A 178 -0.17 20.19 -14.84
CA ASP A 178 -1.26 20.64 -13.96
C ASP A 178 -2.09 19.49 -13.36
N LEU A 179 -2.27 18.40 -14.10
CA LEU A 179 -3.03 17.22 -13.67
C LEU A 179 -2.20 16.24 -12.84
N ARG A 180 -0.87 16.44 -12.72
CA ARG A 180 0.07 15.56 -11.99
C ARG A 180 -0.49 15.13 -10.66
N SER A 181 -0.94 16.10 -9.90
CA SER A 181 -1.35 15.88 -8.53
C SER A 181 -2.66 15.08 -8.41
N THR A 182 -3.56 15.20 -9.39
CA THR A 182 -4.78 14.38 -9.49
C THR A 182 -4.43 12.94 -9.83
N PHE A 183 -3.49 12.74 -10.74
CA PHE A 183 -2.98 11.41 -11.06
C PHE A 183 -2.26 10.76 -9.88
N ILE A 184 -1.50 11.51 -9.07
CA ILE A 184 -0.92 10.99 -7.81
C ILE A 184 -2.05 10.49 -6.88
N ALA A 185 -3.12 11.28 -6.70
CA ALA A 185 -4.25 10.90 -5.86
C ALA A 185 -4.97 9.63 -6.38
N LEU A 186 -5.14 9.51 -7.70
CA LEU A 186 -5.69 8.32 -8.34
C LEU A 186 -4.78 7.10 -8.16
N MET A 187 -3.46 7.26 -8.25
CA MET A 187 -2.52 6.16 -8.01
C MET A 187 -2.60 5.67 -6.55
N ILE A 188 -2.63 6.58 -5.57
CA ILE A 188 -2.78 6.22 -4.15
C ILE A 188 -4.17 5.60 -3.89
N GLY A 189 -5.22 6.13 -4.51
CA GLY A 189 -6.58 5.57 -4.43
C GLY A 189 -6.63 4.14 -4.98
N SER A 190 -6.06 3.92 -6.17
CA SER A 190 -5.98 2.58 -6.78
C SER A 190 -5.18 1.59 -5.94
N TYR A 191 -4.11 2.05 -5.27
CA TYR A 191 -3.36 1.25 -4.32
C TYR A 191 -4.23 0.84 -3.13
N ALA A 192 -4.93 1.79 -2.49
CA ALA A 192 -5.81 1.48 -1.37
C ALA A 192 -6.95 0.54 -1.79
N SER A 193 -7.56 0.78 -2.95
CA SER A 193 -8.64 -0.03 -3.51
C SER A 193 -8.21 -1.43 -3.96
N SER A 194 -6.91 -1.72 -4.06
CA SER A 194 -6.44 -3.05 -4.46
C SER A 194 -6.84 -4.19 -3.52
N ALA A 195 -7.25 -3.85 -2.29
CA ALA A 195 -7.89 -4.77 -1.34
C ALA A 195 -9.12 -5.48 -1.91
N VAL A 196 -9.81 -4.90 -2.90
CA VAL A 196 -10.97 -5.50 -3.58
C VAL A 196 -10.62 -6.76 -4.38
N THR A 197 -9.33 -6.93 -4.73
CA THR A 197 -8.90 -7.98 -5.65
C THR A 197 -9.14 -9.38 -5.09
N PHE A 198 -8.81 -9.63 -3.81
CA PHE A 198 -9.09 -10.93 -3.20
C PHE A 198 -10.57 -11.25 -3.02
N PRO A 199 -11.43 -10.31 -2.58
CA PRO A 199 -12.88 -10.47 -2.67
C PRO A 199 -13.36 -10.78 -4.10
N GLY A 200 -12.84 -10.09 -5.12
CA GLY A 200 -13.17 -10.37 -6.51
C GLY A 200 -12.76 -11.79 -6.94
N VAL A 201 -11.54 -12.21 -6.59
CA VAL A 201 -11.04 -13.57 -6.81
C VAL A 201 -11.89 -14.60 -6.06
N LYS A 202 -12.34 -14.27 -4.84
CA LYS A 202 -13.21 -15.12 -4.05
C LYS A 202 -14.57 -15.32 -4.72
N VAL A 203 -15.17 -14.29 -5.31
CA VAL A 203 -16.40 -14.44 -6.09
C VAL A 203 -16.21 -15.42 -7.25
N ILE A 204 -15.08 -15.33 -7.96
CA ILE A 204 -14.74 -16.25 -9.06
C ILE A 204 -14.56 -17.69 -8.53
N TYR A 205 -13.93 -17.86 -7.37
CA TYR A 205 -13.75 -19.14 -6.71
C TYR A 205 -15.09 -19.76 -6.28
N ASP A 206 -15.98 -18.95 -5.71
CA ASP A 206 -17.33 -19.38 -5.28
C ASP A 206 -18.22 -19.77 -6.49
N LEU A 207 -17.88 -19.34 -7.71
CA LEU A 207 -18.47 -19.81 -8.99
C LEU A 207 -17.92 -21.17 -9.46
N ASN A 208 -17.25 -21.93 -8.59
CA ASN A 208 -16.65 -23.25 -8.84
C ASN A 208 -15.48 -23.25 -9.84
N ILE A 209 -14.79 -22.13 -10.02
CA ILE A 209 -13.53 -22.10 -10.77
C ILE A 209 -12.39 -22.49 -9.82
N SER A 210 -11.57 -23.46 -10.23
CA SER A 210 -10.45 -23.96 -9.42
C SER A 210 -9.47 -22.85 -9.00
N PHE A 211 -9.10 -22.82 -7.72
CA PHE A 211 -8.17 -21.86 -7.14
C PHE A 211 -6.82 -21.80 -7.88
N ILE A 212 -6.27 -22.96 -8.25
CA ILE A 212 -5.03 -23.06 -9.04
C ILE A 212 -5.18 -22.34 -10.39
N THR A 213 -6.31 -22.54 -11.08
CA THR A 213 -6.56 -21.92 -12.38
C THR A 213 -6.63 -20.40 -12.25
N ILE A 214 -7.33 -19.90 -11.24
CA ILE A 214 -7.45 -18.45 -11.00
C ILE A 214 -6.06 -17.84 -10.77
N LEU A 215 -5.22 -18.47 -9.95
CA LEU A 215 -3.87 -17.98 -9.66
C LEU A 215 -2.92 -18.04 -10.87
N VAL A 216 -3.02 -19.08 -11.69
CA VAL A 216 -2.22 -19.18 -12.94
C VAL A 216 -2.64 -18.10 -13.94
N VAL A 217 -3.94 -17.87 -14.10
CA VAL A 217 -4.45 -16.77 -14.94
C VAL A 217 -3.97 -15.43 -14.40
N TRP A 218 -3.99 -15.23 -13.09
CA TRP A 218 -3.52 -13.99 -12.48
C TRP A 218 -2.01 -13.79 -12.66
N ALA A 219 -1.22 -14.86 -12.58
CA ALA A 219 0.20 -14.84 -12.91
C ALA A 219 0.44 -14.46 -14.39
N ALA A 220 -0.38 -14.97 -15.31
CA ALA A 220 -0.33 -14.59 -16.72
C ALA A 220 -0.65 -13.10 -16.92
N CYS A 221 -1.64 -12.57 -16.19
CA CYS A 221 -1.94 -11.14 -16.20
C CYS A 221 -0.77 -10.31 -15.65
N ALA A 222 -0.06 -10.76 -14.61
CA ALA A 222 1.19 -10.13 -14.17
C ALA A 222 2.29 -10.16 -15.24
N GLY A 223 2.32 -11.23 -16.07
CA GLY A 223 3.13 -11.29 -17.28
C GLY A 223 2.76 -10.22 -18.32
N LEU A 224 1.48 -9.90 -18.48
CA LEU A 224 1.05 -8.78 -19.34
C LEU A 224 1.52 -7.43 -18.78
N VAL A 225 1.52 -7.24 -17.46
CA VAL A 225 2.11 -6.04 -16.82
C VAL A 225 3.60 -5.93 -17.11
N PHE A 226 4.32 -7.05 -17.04
CA PHE A 226 5.73 -7.09 -17.42
C PHE A 226 5.94 -6.65 -18.88
N LEU A 227 5.14 -7.19 -19.81
CA LEU A 227 5.21 -6.81 -21.22
C LEU A 227 4.84 -5.34 -21.44
N ASN A 228 3.78 -4.85 -20.80
CA ASN A 228 3.38 -3.45 -20.86
C ASN A 228 4.50 -2.52 -20.39
N CYS A 229 5.18 -2.88 -19.28
CA CYS A 229 6.36 -2.16 -18.81
C CYS A 229 7.50 -2.23 -19.83
N PHE A 230 7.81 -3.43 -20.34
CA PHE A 230 8.92 -3.64 -21.27
C PHE A 230 8.81 -2.76 -22.53
N PHE A 231 7.60 -2.63 -23.08
CA PHE A 231 7.34 -1.88 -24.30
C PHE A 231 7.06 -0.38 -24.10
N ASN A 232 6.45 0.02 -22.98
CA ASN A 232 5.97 1.40 -22.81
C ASN A 232 6.79 2.25 -21.82
N TRP A 233 7.47 1.64 -20.84
CA TRP A 233 8.21 2.42 -19.84
C TRP A 233 9.59 2.86 -20.36
N PRO A 234 9.98 4.15 -20.21
CA PRO A 234 11.28 4.64 -20.64
C PRO A 234 12.42 4.13 -19.75
N LEU A 235 13.66 4.17 -20.28
CA LEU A 235 14.85 3.85 -19.49
C LEU A 235 15.24 5.01 -18.56
N GLU A 236 15.05 6.24 -19.04
CA GLU A 236 15.27 7.48 -18.30
C GLU A 236 14.16 7.69 -17.25
N PRO A 237 14.49 8.16 -16.05
CA PRO A 237 13.49 8.52 -15.05
C PRO A 237 12.64 9.71 -15.53
N PHE A 238 11.39 9.76 -15.09
CA PHE A 238 10.53 10.90 -15.41
C PHE A 238 11.05 12.16 -14.70
N PRO A 239 11.29 13.26 -15.44
CA PRO A 239 11.82 14.49 -14.84
C PRO A 239 10.89 15.00 -13.75
N GLY A 240 11.47 15.48 -12.65
CA GLY A 240 10.72 16.08 -11.57
C GLY A 240 10.07 17.41 -12.02
N PRO A 241 9.10 17.92 -11.24
CA PRO A 241 8.53 19.26 -11.48
C PRO A 241 9.60 20.36 -11.48
N GLU A 242 10.63 20.22 -10.64
CA GLU A 242 11.75 21.18 -10.53
C GLU A 242 12.66 21.12 -11.77
N ASP A 243 12.90 19.91 -12.32
CA ASP A 243 13.72 19.71 -13.51
C ASP A 243 13.02 20.20 -14.79
N MET A 244 11.68 20.08 -14.84
CA MET A 244 10.85 20.60 -15.94
C MET A 244 10.89 22.14 -15.98
N ASP A 245 10.72 22.79 -14.83
CA ASP A 245 10.74 24.25 -14.72
C ASP A 245 12.13 24.84 -15.00
N TYR A 246 13.20 24.12 -14.62
CA TYR A 246 14.58 24.47 -14.98
C TYR A 246 14.84 24.34 -16.48
N SER A 247 14.40 23.24 -17.10
CA SER A 247 14.58 22.99 -18.53
C SER A 247 13.82 24.02 -19.39
N LEU A 248 12.61 24.41 -18.98
CA LEU A 248 11.82 25.45 -19.65
C LEU A 248 12.50 26.82 -19.53
N LYS A 249 12.99 27.19 -18.35
CA LYS A 249 13.75 28.45 -18.14
C LYS A 249 15.06 28.50 -18.94
N MET A 250 15.71 27.36 -19.17
CA MET A 250 16.90 27.26 -20.02
C MET A 250 16.60 27.38 -21.51
N MET A 251 15.40 26.99 -21.96
CA MET A 251 14.99 27.12 -23.36
C MET A 251 14.42 28.51 -23.68
N GLU A 252 13.83 29.19 -22.70
CA GLU A 252 13.20 30.51 -22.87
C GLU A 252 14.22 31.66 -22.87
N HIS A 253 15.35 31.48 -22.18
CA HIS A 253 16.50 32.36 -22.29
C HIS A 253 17.64 31.57 -22.93
N ASP A 254 18.06 31.95 -24.15
CA ASP A 254 19.35 31.57 -24.76
C ASP A 254 20.51 31.97 -23.82
N MET A 255 20.76 31.15 -22.79
CA MET A 255 21.62 31.49 -21.67
C MET A 255 23.05 31.08 -21.95
N THR A 256 23.96 32.04 -21.79
CA THR A 256 25.40 31.78 -21.85
C THR A 256 25.86 30.86 -20.69
N PRO A 257 26.95 30.09 -20.87
CA PRO A 257 27.45 29.13 -19.85
C PRO A 257 27.68 29.75 -18.46
N GLN A 258 27.99 31.05 -18.40
CA GLN A 258 28.21 31.80 -17.17
C GLN A 258 26.92 32.19 -16.43
N GLN A 259 25.80 32.42 -17.14
CA GLN A 259 24.49 32.65 -16.52
C GLN A 259 23.94 31.36 -15.93
N CYS A 260 24.16 30.23 -16.62
CA CYS A 260 23.83 28.89 -16.12
C CYS A 260 24.54 28.61 -14.79
N ALA A 261 25.84 28.90 -14.69
CA ALA A 261 26.62 28.72 -13.45
C ALA A 261 26.17 29.63 -12.28
N LYS A 262 25.57 30.80 -12.55
CA LYS A 262 25.04 31.70 -11.52
C LYS A 262 23.67 31.26 -10.98
N ILE A 263 22.85 30.61 -11.82
CA ILE A 263 21.58 30.00 -11.43
C ILE A 263 21.82 28.65 -10.74
N ILE A 264 22.83 27.89 -11.18
CA ILE A 264 23.41 26.75 -10.47
C ILE A 264 24.23 27.27 -9.27
N LYS A 265 23.60 27.98 -8.34
CA LYS A 265 23.99 27.75 -6.95
C LYS A 265 23.71 26.26 -6.74
N PRO A 266 24.67 25.43 -6.31
CA PRO A 266 24.36 24.05 -5.99
C PRO A 266 23.23 24.14 -4.98
N LEU A 267 22.04 23.69 -5.38
CA LEU A 267 20.90 23.55 -4.50
C LEU A 267 21.48 22.76 -3.34
N LYS A 268 21.69 23.42 -2.20
CA LYS A 268 22.42 22.85 -1.08
C LYS A 268 21.53 21.71 -0.62
N THR A 269 21.78 20.51 -1.15
CA THR A 269 21.00 19.31 -0.85
C THR A 269 21.01 19.25 0.66
N GLN A 270 19.85 19.47 1.28
CA GLN A 270 19.78 19.31 2.72
C GLN A 270 20.33 17.91 2.99
N SER A 271 21.34 17.82 3.84
CA SER A 271 21.93 16.52 4.17
C SER A 271 20.78 15.59 4.56
N PHE A 272 20.67 14.45 3.86
CA PHE A 272 19.59 13.48 4.04
C PHE A 272 19.36 13.17 5.53
N LEU A 273 20.45 13.00 6.27
CA LEU A 273 20.44 12.78 7.72
C LEU A 273 19.84 13.95 8.50
N LYS A 274 20.10 15.19 8.10
CA LYS A 274 19.50 16.38 8.73
C LYS A 274 17.99 16.45 8.50
N SER A 275 17.51 15.94 7.37
CA SER A 275 16.06 15.85 7.08
C SER A 275 15.40 14.71 7.87
N VAL A 276 16.05 13.54 7.96
CA VAL A 276 15.55 12.36 8.70
C VAL A 276 15.48 12.62 10.22
N VAL A 277 16.41 13.40 10.78
CA VAL A 277 16.43 13.74 12.22
C VAL A 277 15.50 14.92 12.54
N SER A 278 14.84 15.51 11.54
CA SER A 278 13.89 16.60 11.78
C SER A 278 12.72 16.12 12.65
N PRO A 279 12.32 16.90 13.68
CA PRO A 279 11.22 16.51 14.58
C PRO A 279 9.89 16.32 13.83
N ILE A 280 9.66 17.06 12.75
CA ILE A 280 8.46 16.92 11.90
C ILE A 280 8.50 15.58 11.17
N PHE A 281 9.65 15.20 10.63
CA PHE A 281 9.82 13.92 9.95
C PHE A 281 9.61 12.77 10.92
N LEU A 282 10.27 12.78 12.08
CA LEU A 282 10.14 11.74 13.10
C LEU A 282 8.70 11.60 13.60
N LEU A 283 8.02 12.72 13.89
CA LEU A 283 6.62 12.69 14.30
C LEU A 283 5.74 12.07 13.20
N SER A 284 5.91 12.49 11.94
CA SER A 284 5.15 11.94 10.82
C SER A 284 5.43 10.44 10.60
N ALA A 285 6.69 10.02 10.73
CA ALA A 285 7.10 8.63 10.57
C ALA A 285 6.51 7.75 11.67
N VAL A 286 6.52 8.20 12.93
CA VAL A 286 5.90 7.48 14.05
C VAL A 286 4.39 7.39 13.84
N THR A 287 3.72 8.50 13.53
CA THR A 287 2.26 8.51 13.30
C THR A 287 1.89 7.56 12.17
N MET A 288 2.58 7.60 11.03
CA MET A 288 2.33 6.70 9.91
C MET A 288 2.61 5.23 10.27
N SER A 289 3.67 4.95 11.04
CA SER A 289 3.97 3.58 11.45
C SER A 289 2.90 3.01 12.38
N VAL A 290 2.42 3.80 13.33
CA VAL A 290 1.36 3.37 14.27
C VAL A 290 0.03 3.15 13.55
N THR A 291 -0.35 4.03 12.62
CA THR A 291 -1.60 3.87 11.86
C THR A 291 -1.53 2.66 10.94
N GLN A 292 -0.41 2.44 10.24
CA GLN A 292 -0.21 1.25 9.40
C GLN A 292 -0.23 -0.05 10.21
N LEU A 293 0.46 -0.09 11.36
CA LEU A 293 0.46 -1.26 12.23
C LEU A 293 -0.96 -1.59 12.74
N ARG A 294 -1.73 -0.58 13.13
CA ARG A 294 -3.13 -0.75 13.56
C ARG A 294 -4.00 -1.34 12.45
N LEU A 295 -3.83 -0.86 11.21
CA LEU A 295 -4.56 -1.38 10.05
C LEU A 295 -4.21 -2.84 9.77
N LEU A 296 -2.93 -3.19 9.77
CA LEU A 296 -2.48 -4.57 9.54
C LEU A 296 -3.00 -5.54 10.60
N PHE A 297 -2.97 -5.13 11.88
CA PHE A 297 -3.53 -5.93 12.97
C PHE A 297 -5.03 -6.12 12.80
N TYR A 298 -5.77 -5.06 12.46
CA TYR A 298 -7.20 -5.14 12.20
C TYR A 298 -7.50 -6.13 11.05
N MET A 299 -6.78 -6.02 9.93
CA MET A 299 -6.97 -6.92 8.78
C MET A 299 -6.67 -8.38 9.09
N GLY A 300 -5.63 -8.66 9.88
CA GLY A 300 -5.27 -10.03 10.29
C GLY A 300 -6.25 -10.63 11.30
N ALA A 301 -6.82 -9.80 12.18
CA ALA A 301 -7.77 -10.24 13.21
C ALA A 301 -9.24 -10.20 12.75
N MET A 302 -9.56 -9.56 11.63
CA MET A 302 -10.94 -9.27 11.19
C MET A 302 -11.81 -10.53 11.14
N ASN A 303 -11.32 -11.60 10.49
CA ASN A 303 -12.11 -12.83 10.38
C ASN A 303 -12.35 -13.47 11.75
N SER A 304 -11.36 -13.49 12.65
CA SER A 304 -11.53 -14.04 14.00
C SER A 304 -12.50 -13.20 14.85
N VAL A 305 -12.49 -11.87 14.69
CA VAL A 305 -13.47 -10.98 15.35
C VAL A 305 -14.88 -11.25 14.80
N LEU A 306 -15.02 -11.40 13.49
CA LEU A 306 -16.31 -11.72 12.87
C LEU A 306 -16.83 -13.10 13.30
N GLU A 307 -15.96 -14.12 13.36
CA GLU A 307 -16.30 -15.45 13.88
C GLU A 307 -16.75 -15.39 15.34
N SER A 308 -16.18 -14.51 16.17
CA SER A 308 -16.63 -14.32 17.56
C SER A 308 -17.99 -13.64 17.69
N LEU A 309 -18.41 -12.90 16.66
CA LEU A 309 -19.67 -12.16 16.62
C LEU A 309 -20.79 -12.94 15.92
N THR A 310 -20.44 -13.92 15.09
CA THR A 310 -21.39 -14.70 14.29
C THR A 310 -20.98 -16.18 14.26
N ASP A 311 -21.88 -17.08 14.66
CA ASP A 311 -21.64 -18.53 14.66
C ASP A 311 -21.63 -19.18 13.25
N ASP A 312 -21.82 -18.39 12.18
CA ASP A 312 -21.93 -18.87 10.79
C ASP A 312 -20.79 -18.35 9.90
N LEU A 313 -20.03 -19.29 9.32
CA LEU A 313 -18.90 -19.01 8.42
C LEU A 313 -19.33 -18.30 7.12
N ASN A 314 -20.56 -18.52 6.64
CA ASN A 314 -21.05 -17.85 5.43
C ASN A 314 -21.24 -16.35 5.67
N THR A 315 -21.75 -16.00 6.85
CA THR A 315 -21.91 -14.60 7.28
C THR A 315 -20.55 -13.91 7.44
N VAL A 316 -19.55 -14.58 8.01
CA VAL A 316 -18.16 -14.06 8.10
C VAL A 316 -17.60 -13.79 6.71
N SER A 317 -17.78 -14.73 5.78
CA SER A 317 -17.36 -14.61 4.38
C SER A 317 -18.03 -13.43 3.68
N LEU A 318 -19.33 -13.22 3.90
CA LEU A 318 -20.08 -12.09 3.35
C LEU A 318 -19.53 -10.75 3.86
N TYR A 319 -19.34 -10.60 5.17
CA TYR A 319 -18.83 -9.36 5.76
C TYR A 319 -17.38 -9.06 5.34
N SER A 320 -16.53 -10.08 5.26
CA SER A 320 -15.16 -9.95 4.74
C SER A 320 -15.16 -9.45 3.29
N SER A 321 -16.10 -9.94 2.47
CA SER A 321 -16.26 -9.51 1.08
C SER A 321 -16.79 -8.07 0.97
N ILE A 322 -17.78 -7.69 1.79
CA ILE A 322 -18.32 -6.32 1.85
C ILE A 322 -17.22 -5.33 2.23
N PHE A 323 -16.43 -5.64 3.26
CA PHE A 323 -15.30 -4.81 3.68
C PHE A 323 -14.34 -4.52 2.51
N GLY A 324 -13.96 -5.55 1.76
CA GLY A 324 -13.07 -5.38 0.61
C GLY A 324 -13.68 -4.61 -0.57
N VAL A 325 -14.98 -4.76 -0.82
CA VAL A 325 -15.70 -3.98 -1.86
C VAL A 325 -15.82 -2.51 -1.48
N LEU A 326 -16.06 -2.20 -0.20
CA LEU A 326 -16.11 -0.81 0.27
C LEU A 326 -14.79 -0.07 0.04
N GLN A 327 -13.66 -0.79 0.01
CA GLN A 327 -12.36 -0.20 -0.29
C GLN A 327 -12.23 0.29 -1.74
N LEU A 328 -13.09 -0.15 -2.66
CA LEU A 328 -13.16 0.38 -4.03
C LEU A 328 -13.60 1.85 -4.05
N LEU A 329 -14.33 2.30 -3.02
CA LEU A 329 -14.70 3.70 -2.86
C LEU A 329 -13.48 4.60 -2.72
N CYS A 330 -12.34 4.10 -2.21
CA CYS A 330 -11.11 4.88 -2.07
C CYS A 330 -10.63 5.45 -3.42
N LEU A 331 -10.85 4.76 -4.54
CA LEU A 331 -10.51 5.27 -5.87
C LEU A 331 -11.24 6.58 -6.20
N MET A 332 -12.48 6.72 -5.71
CA MET A 332 -13.32 7.90 -5.91
C MET A 332 -13.16 8.93 -4.80
N THR A 333 -12.91 8.50 -3.55
CA THR A 333 -12.78 9.43 -2.42
C THR A 333 -11.42 10.08 -2.33
N THR A 334 -10.31 9.43 -2.73
CA THR A 334 -8.97 10.05 -2.59
C THR A 334 -8.78 11.34 -3.38
N PRO A 335 -9.31 11.53 -4.61
CA PRO A 335 -9.25 12.83 -5.28
C PRO A 335 -10.06 13.89 -4.53
N VAL A 336 -11.21 13.51 -3.96
CA VAL A 336 -12.11 14.41 -3.21
C VAL A 336 -11.47 14.83 -1.88
N GLU A 337 -10.96 13.88 -1.11
CA GLU A 337 -10.21 14.10 0.13
C GLU A 337 -9.04 15.04 -0.10
N ARG A 338 -8.37 14.90 -1.24
CA ARG A 338 -7.25 15.75 -1.62
C ARG A 338 -7.68 17.20 -1.92
N HIS A 339 -8.83 17.41 -2.56
CA HIS A 339 -9.41 18.75 -2.68
C HIS A 339 -9.75 19.32 -1.30
N VAL A 340 -10.40 18.55 -0.43
CA VAL A 340 -10.76 18.99 0.94
C VAL A 340 -9.52 19.32 1.76
N CYS A 341 -8.47 18.49 1.70
CA CYS A 341 -7.21 18.72 2.41
C CYS A 341 -6.48 19.97 1.89
N LEU A 342 -6.55 20.23 0.58
CA LEU A 342 -6.03 21.47 0.00
C LEU A 342 -6.80 22.69 0.53
N TYR A 343 -8.13 22.64 0.53
CA TYR A 343 -8.97 23.69 1.12
C TYR A 343 -8.65 23.91 2.59
N LEU A 344 -8.51 22.84 3.38
CA LEU A 344 -8.19 22.91 4.80
C LEU A 344 -6.79 23.48 5.04
N SER A 345 -5.81 23.11 4.20
CA SER A 345 -4.44 23.64 4.27
C SER A 345 -4.40 25.12 3.92
N VAL A 346 -5.13 25.55 2.88
CA VAL A 346 -5.28 26.96 2.50
C VAL A 346 -6.00 27.73 3.58
N LEU A 347 -7.05 27.16 4.19
CA LEU A 347 -7.75 27.75 5.34
C LEU A 347 -6.81 27.91 6.53
N CYS A 348 -6.01 26.90 6.84
CA CYS A 348 -5.05 26.93 7.94
C CYS A 348 -3.93 27.97 7.69
N LEU A 349 -3.50 28.12 6.44
CA LEU A 349 -2.56 29.16 6.01
C LEU A 349 -3.18 30.55 6.11
N PHE A 350 -4.43 30.72 5.68
CA PHE A 350 -5.20 31.95 5.78
C PHE A 350 -5.40 32.37 7.24
N VAL A 351 -5.74 31.42 8.11
CA VAL A 351 -5.84 31.65 9.56
C VAL A 351 -4.48 32.07 10.13
N LYS A 352 -3.37 31.40 9.77
CA LYS A 352 -2.02 31.80 10.21
C LYS A 352 -1.66 33.21 9.75
N ILE A 353 -1.93 33.56 8.49
CA ILE A 353 -1.69 34.90 7.94
C ILE A 353 -2.55 35.94 8.67
N LEU A 354 -3.83 35.63 8.93
CA LEU A 354 -4.73 36.52 9.66
C LEU A 354 -4.25 36.74 11.09
N THR A 355 -3.84 35.68 11.81
CA THR A 355 -3.27 35.78 13.16
C THR A 355 -1.98 36.59 13.18
N LEU A 356 -1.09 36.38 12.20
CA LEU A 356 0.14 37.17 12.05
C LEU A 356 -0.15 38.64 11.76
N THR A 357 -1.14 38.93 10.92
CA THR A 357 -1.52 40.31 10.56
C THR A 357 -2.17 41.02 11.74
N LEU A 358 -3.03 40.33 12.51
CA LEU A 358 -3.62 40.85 13.74
C LEU A 358 -2.56 41.09 14.82
N PHE A 359 -1.62 40.15 15.01
CA PHE A 359 -0.50 40.32 15.92
C PHE A 359 0.40 41.50 15.51
N CYS A 360 0.70 41.66 14.21
CA CYS A 360 1.48 42.78 13.71
C CYS A 360 0.76 44.12 13.89
N ARG A 361 -0.57 44.14 13.71
CA ARG A 361 -1.41 45.33 13.95
C ARG A 361 -1.45 45.71 15.43
N ASP A 362 -1.52 44.74 16.34
CA ASP A 362 -1.47 44.99 17.78
C ASP A 362 -0.11 45.53 18.23
N VAL A 363 0.98 44.99 17.69
CA VAL A 363 2.35 45.47 17.96
C VAL A 363 2.52 46.91 17.47
N VAL A 364 2.10 47.21 16.24
CA VAL A 364 2.15 48.59 15.69
C VAL A 364 1.29 49.55 16.51
N SER A 365 0.08 49.13 16.92
CA SER A 365 -0.79 49.96 17.77
C SER A 365 -0.20 50.21 19.16
N THR A 366 0.51 49.22 19.74
CA THR A 366 1.19 49.42 21.02
C THR A 366 2.42 50.33 20.90
N GLU A 367 3.16 50.24 19.80
CA GLU A 367 4.27 51.15 19.51
C GLU A 367 3.81 52.59 19.30
N GLU A 368 2.70 52.79 18.59
CA GLU A 368 2.12 54.10 18.32
C GLU A 368 1.56 54.75 19.60
N ARG A 369 0.93 53.98 20.49
CA ARG A 369 0.55 54.45 21.84
C ARG A 369 1.75 54.83 22.69
N ARG A 370 2.85 54.07 22.65
CA ARG A 370 4.09 54.42 23.36
C ARG A 370 4.72 55.71 22.81
N ARG A 371 4.69 55.91 21.50
CA ARG A 371 5.18 57.13 20.84
C ARG A 371 4.39 58.36 21.28
N ASN A 372 3.06 58.28 21.27
CA ASN A 372 2.18 59.37 21.67
C ASN A 372 2.29 59.69 23.17
N ALA A 373 2.43 58.68 24.03
CA ALA A 373 2.66 58.86 25.47
C ALA A 373 4.04 59.52 25.76
N GLY A 374 5.05 59.26 24.93
CA GLY A 374 6.35 59.93 25.01
C GLY A 374 6.31 61.40 24.56
N THR A 375 5.40 61.76 23.64
CA THR A 375 5.26 63.13 23.15
C THR A 375 4.49 64.03 24.11
N GLU A 376 3.49 63.50 24.84
CA GLU A 376 2.79 64.25 25.90
C GLU A 376 3.69 64.55 27.10
N ARG A 377 4.68 63.69 27.39
CA ARG A 377 5.63 63.90 28.49
C ARG A 377 6.66 65.01 28.25
N HIS A 378 6.82 65.45 26.99
CA HIS A 378 7.66 66.58 26.61
C HIS A 378 6.89 67.90 26.45
N ARG A 379 5.55 67.86 26.55
CA ARG A 379 4.67 69.04 26.44
C ARG A 379 4.12 69.57 27.77
N LYS A 380 4.41 68.88 28.87
CA LYS A 380 4.29 69.38 30.24
C LYS A 380 5.69 69.68 30.76
#